data_AF-A0A255PST6-F1
#
_entry.id   AF-A0A255PST6-F1
#
_cell.length_a   1.000
_cell.length_b   1.000
_cell.length_c   1.000
_cell.angle_alpha   90.00
_cell.angle_beta   90.00
_cell.angle_gamma   90.00
#
_symmetry.space_group_name_H-M   'P 1'
#
loop_
_entity.id
_entity.type
_entity.pdbx_description
1 polymer ?
#
loop_
_entity_poly.entity_id
_entity_poly.type
_entity_poly.pdbx_seq_one_letter_code
_entity_poly.pdbx_strand_id
1 'polypeptide(L)'
;MSRVSRRHLLRGGASVLAGAALPGRSALAAARSSDKPETVVNVADLGAVGDGRTDDSGAFEIAYAFAAARVSDGVGRVVIEIPAGEFLITRPHALLNGVAPPRPASGLRFSGAGRRMTSLVFRPGTGPNSYLCRNQDVWSNLSFERMQFRSATPGASFFDSYSTGQAQDYRFSECEWMGEWEYGLALSGTDTNSEMRWEACRVGGRYRRAFLYSGLTRAGQQEPNDQDQFLNYWFTDMKVEYEWGNFLEFPYGGSIACRGGSYIITDRRPQSTPEYGTTSTFFRFPVNRHHDSVQRFHAQDIRFEVRNPDVVVIDCVWDSGTVHFSDCDDTAFAHKDFSAEVRPHRYTVGPRGPLIRYDSCQLVGRHTYRPASADPLPVVARYDMCLLRSHAARDFAVAAGTGRAPFVQFVHCIDAGTPSDAPGPASPATPPPPPCLAPSPSPSPAPATAPEPSPAAAPEPRPATTPAPGPAATPGATDTPTPRDAGHTDCASPQQKPP
;
A
#
# COMPACT_ATOMS: atom_id res chain seq x y z
N MET A 1 -3.89 31.69 42.48
CA MET A 1 -2.45 32.01 42.59
C MET A 1 -1.80 31.86 41.21
N SER A 2 -0.56 32.31 41.04
CA SER A 2 0.10 32.70 39.77
C SER A 2 -0.19 31.91 38.49
N ARG A 3 -0.39 32.67 37.41
CA ARG A 3 -0.24 32.23 36.01
C ARG A 3 1.25 32.06 35.67
N VAL A 4 1.57 31.17 34.73
CA VAL A 4 2.64 31.43 33.74
C VAL A 4 2.12 31.06 32.35
N SER A 5 2.15 32.04 31.45
CA SER A 5 2.05 31.87 29.99
C SER A 5 3.26 32.58 29.40
N ARG A 6 3.88 32.00 28.36
CA ARG A 6 4.82 32.71 27.48
C ARG A 6 4.83 32.11 26.08
N ARG A 7 4.29 32.85 25.12
CA ARG A 7 4.61 32.78 23.68
C ARG A 7 5.87 33.61 23.38
N HIS A 8 6.35 33.49 22.13
CA HIS A 8 7.35 34.32 21.43
C HIS A 8 8.83 33.98 21.75
N LEU A 9 9.79 34.10 20.81
CA LEU A 9 9.84 34.92 19.59
C LEU A 9 10.42 34.21 18.33
N LEU A 10 10.07 34.79 17.17
CA LEU A 10 10.77 34.66 15.88
C LEU A 10 11.95 35.64 15.76
N ARG A 11 12.97 35.26 14.96
CA ARG A 11 14.00 36.04 14.21
C ARG A 11 15.31 35.21 14.24
N GLY A 12 16.11 35.08 13.19
CA GLY A 12 16.15 35.76 11.90
C GLY A 12 17.59 36.22 11.63
N GLY A 13 18.21 35.77 10.53
CA GLY A 13 19.59 36.10 10.20
C GLY A 13 19.97 35.64 8.79
N ALA A 14 20.35 36.59 7.94
CA ALA A 14 20.73 36.33 6.55
C ALA A 14 22.25 36.53 6.34
N SER A 15 22.78 35.72 5.43
CA SER A 15 23.98 35.88 4.59
C SER A 15 25.06 36.92 4.94
N VAL A 16 26.31 36.45 5.09
CA VAL A 16 27.50 37.18 4.63
C VAL A 16 28.41 36.23 3.85
N LEU A 17 28.73 36.60 2.61
CA LEU A 17 29.83 36.02 1.83
C LEU A 17 31.11 36.81 2.13
N ALA A 18 32.19 36.12 2.49
CA ALA A 18 33.55 36.67 2.42
C ALA A 18 34.56 35.53 2.20
N GLY A 19 35.28 35.58 1.09
CA GLY A 19 36.37 34.64 0.80
C GLY A 19 37.70 35.15 1.34
N ALA A 20 38.47 34.28 1.99
CA ALA A 20 39.89 34.45 2.25
C ALA A 20 40.56 33.08 2.18
N ALA A 21 41.74 33.00 1.56
CA ALA A 21 42.48 31.75 1.34
C ALA A 21 43.88 31.81 1.95
N LEU A 22 44.50 30.63 2.10
CA LEU A 22 45.90 30.38 2.51
C LEU A 22 46.16 30.43 4.04
N PRO A 23 47.22 29.76 4.54
CA PRO A 23 47.31 28.30 4.50
C PRO A 23 47.82 27.66 5.83
N GLY A 24 47.57 26.36 5.98
CA GLY A 24 48.48 25.45 6.69
C GLY A 24 48.47 25.43 8.22
N ARG A 25 47.80 24.41 8.79
CA ARG A 25 48.47 23.38 9.61
C ARG A 25 47.49 22.24 9.93
N SER A 26 47.73 21.08 9.33
CA SER A 26 46.99 19.86 9.64
C SER A 26 47.38 19.36 11.03
N ALA A 27 46.64 19.78 12.05
CA ALA A 27 46.56 19.03 13.29
C ALA A 27 45.72 17.78 13.02
N LEU A 28 46.38 16.66 12.73
CA LEU A 28 45.76 15.34 12.72
C LEU A 28 45.35 14.97 14.15
N ALA A 29 44.23 15.54 14.61
CA ALA A 29 43.45 14.90 15.65
C ALA A 29 43.02 13.55 15.09
N ALA A 30 43.65 12.48 15.57
CA ALA A 30 43.25 11.12 15.25
C ALA A 30 41.82 10.93 15.78
N ALA A 31 40.84 11.14 14.90
CA ALA A 31 39.49 10.68 15.11
C ALA A 31 39.60 9.16 15.29
N ARG A 32 39.51 8.70 16.53
CA ARG A 32 39.22 7.30 16.80
C ARG A 32 37.83 7.05 16.23
N SER A 33 37.78 6.55 14.99
CA SER A 33 36.58 5.86 14.58
C SER A 33 36.43 4.69 15.54
N SER A 34 35.38 4.71 16.35
CA SER A 34 34.88 3.49 16.95
C SER A 34 34.10 2.76 15.87
N ASP A 35 34.81 2.34 14.81
CA ASP A 35 34.31 1.39 13.81
C ASP A 35 34.19 0.03 14.49
N LYS A 36 33.19 -0.08 15.38
CA LYS A 36 32.57 -1.36 15.64
C LYS A 36 31.77 -1.65 14.36
N PRO A 37 32.19 -2.64 13.54
CA PRO A 37 31.47 -2.95 12.32
C PRO A 37 30.01 -3.31 12.63
N GLU A 38 29.12 -3.11 11.66
CA GLU A 38 27.74 -3.59 11.75
C GLU A 38 27.74 -5.07 12.15
N THR A 39 27.01 -5.40 13.22
CA THR A 39 26.96 -6.78 13.69
C THR A 39 25.91 -7.51 12.87
N VAL A 40 26.35 -8.29 11.88
CA VAL A 40 25.46 -9.16 11.10
C VAL A 40 25.17 -10.43 11.90
N VAL A 41 23.90 -10.87 11.90
CA VAL A 41 23.48 -12.18 12.39
C VAL A 41 22.59 -12.84 11.34
N ASN A 42 22.97 -14.04 10.89
CA ASN A 42 22.20 -14.79 9.90
C ASN A 42 21.21 -15.71 10.62
N VAL A 43 19.94 -15.74 10.18
CA VAL A 43 18.91 -16.60 10.82
C VAL A 43 19.19 -18.09 10.65
N ALA A 44 19.93 -18.52 9.62
CA ALA A 44 20.32 -19.92 9.43
C ALA A 44 21.31 -20.40 10.51
N ASP A 45 22.23 -19.53 10.94
CA ASP A 45 23.14 -19.81 12.08
C ASP A 45 22.38 -19.98 13.42
N LEU A 46 21.13 -19.51 13.46
CA LEU A 46 20.21 -19.61 14.60
C LEU A 46 19.19 -20.75 14.44
N GLY A 47 19.36 -21.61 13.43
CA GLY A 47 18.56 -22.81 13.21
C GLY A 47 17.40 -22.67 12.22
N ALA A 48 17.31 -21.55 11.46
CA ALA A 48 16.34 -21.44 10.37
C ALA A 48 16.75 -22.36 9.21
N VAL A 49 15.78 -23.11 8.67
CA VAL A 49 15.99 -24.08 7.57
C VAL A 49 15.62 -23.48 6.21
N GLY A 50 14.55 -22.70 6.12
CA GLY A 50 14.17 -22.02 4.87
C GLY A 50 13.65 -22.95 3.75
N ASP A 51 13.04 -24.08 4.11
CA ASP A 51 12.51 -25.11 3.20
C ASP A 51 10.99 -25.00 2.88
N GLY A 52 10.32 -23.97 3.40
CA GLY A 52 8.89 -23.70 3.29
C GLY A 52 7.99 -24.58 4.17
N ARG A 53 8.58 -25.44 5.02
CA ARG A 53 7.90 -26.52 5.75
C ARG A 53 8.22 -26.55 7.24
N THR A 54 9.48 -26.35 7.60
CA THR A 54 9.96 -26.27 8.98
C THR A 54 9.56 -24.93 9.58
N ASP A 55 9.03 -24.92 10.81
CA ASP A 55 8.66 -23.66 11.48
C ASP A 55 9.90 -22.93 11.99
N ASP A 56 10.34 -21.93 11.21
CA ASP A 56 11.54 -21.13 11.46
C ASP A 56 11.33 -20.07 12.55
N SER A 57 10.11 -19.90 13.09
CA SER A 57 9.76 -18.83 14.05
C SER A 57 10.75 -18.70 15.21
N GLY A 58 11.32 -19.82 15.69
CA GLY A 58 12.31 -19.81 16.79
C GLY A 58 13.60 -19.09 16.44
N ALA A 59 14.14 -19.32 15.24
CA ALA A 59 15.38 -18.68 14.79
C ALA A 59 15.22 -17.17 14.63
N PHE A 60 14.05 -16.73 14.11
CA PHE A 60 13.72 -15.30 13.97
C PHE A 60 13.54 -14.60 15.33
N GLU A 61 12.87 -15.24 16.30
CA GLU A 61 12.76 -14.71 17.66
C GLU A 61 14.13 -14.56 18.34
N ILE A 62 15.02 -15.54 18.16
CA ILE A 62 16.40 -15.49 18.67
C ILE A 62 17.17 -14.36 17.98
N ALA A 63 17.03 -14.18 16.66
CA ALA A 63 17.69 -13.10 15.91
C ALA A 63 17.28 -11.71 16.41
N TYR A 64 15.97 -11.51 16.59
CA TYR A 64 15.44 -10.26 17.13
C TYR A 64 15.85 -10.05 18.59
N ALA A 65 15.81 -11.08 19.44
CA ALA A 65 16.27 -10.97 20.83
C ALA A 65 17.77 -10.63 20.93
N PHE A 66 18.60 -11.22 20.07
CA PHE A 66 20.02 -10.93 19.92
C PHE A 66 20.27 -9.47 19.49
N ALA A 67 19.44 -8.95 18.58
CA ALA A 67 19.48 -7.57 18.13
C ALA A 67 19.08 -6.57 19.23
N ALA A 68 17.95 -6.83 19.89
CA ALA A 68 17.45 -6.02 21.00
C ALA A 68 18.44 -5.97 22.19
N ALA A 69 19.09 -7.10 22.51
CA ALA A 69 20.12 -7.18 23.55
C ALA A 69 21.42 -6.43 23.21
N ARG A 70 21.63 -6.03 21.95
CA ARG A 70 22.80 -5.27 21.47
C ARG A 70 22.57 -3.78 21.30
N VAL A 71 21.39 -3.29 21.65
CA VAL A 71 21.11 -1.85 21.70
C VAL A 71 21.98 -1.20 22.77
N SER A 72 22.79 -0.23 22.35
CA SER A 72 23.60 0.59 23.26
C SER A 72 23.37 2.06 22.95
N ASP A 73 23.24 2.87 23.99
CA ASP A 73 23.07 4.33 23.90
C ASP A 73 21.85 4.74 23.06
N GLY A 74 20.77 3.95 23.14
CA GLY A 74 19.53 4.14 22.38
C GLY A 74 19.64 3.77 20.89
N VAL A 75 20.71 3.09 20.46
CA VAL A 75 20.96 2.75 19.06
C VAL A 75 21.19 1.25 18.88
N GLY A 76 20.40 0.63 18.01
CA GLY A 76 20.65 -0.72 17.51
C GLY A 76 21.63 -0.69 16.33
N ARG A 77 22.50 -1.69 16.26
CA ARG A 77 23.60 -1.79 15.28
C ARG A 77 23.71 -3.20 14.69
N VAL A 78 22.57 -3.90 14.64
CA VAL A 78 22.48 -5.28 14.18
C VAL A 78 21.71 -5.35 12.88
N VAL A 79 22.29 -6.07 11.91
CA VAL A 79 21.64 -6.47 10.67
C VAL A 79 21.26 -7.93 10.82
N ILE A 80 19.95 -8.23 10.75
CA ILE A 80 19.43 -9.58 10.68
C ILE A 80 19.43 -9.98 9.19
N GLU A 81 20.37 -10.83 8.81
CA GLU A 81 20.49 -11.37 7.46
C GLU A 81 19.59 -12.61 7.31
N ILE A 82 18.84 -12.64 6.22
CA ILE A 82 17.93 -13.72 5.87
C ILE A 82 18.37 -14.25 4.50
N PRO A 83 18.96 -15.45 4.42
CA PRO A 83 19.49 -15.96 3.16
C PRO A 83 18.37 -16.30 2.16
N ALA A 84 18.73 -16.75 0.96
CA ALA A 84 17.75 -17.25 0.00
C ALA A 84 17.08 -18.52 0.54
N GLY A 85 15.75 -18.60 0.43
CA GLY A 85 14.92 -19.64 1.03
C GLY A 85 13.46 -19.20 1.20
N GLU A 86 12.59 -20.17 1.50
CA GLU A 86 11.20 -19.91 1.91
C GLU A 86 11.08 -20.26 3.39
N PHE A 87 10.90 -19.28 4.27
CA PHE A 87 10.87 -19.48 5.72
C PHE A 87 9.43 -19.52 6.22
N LEU A 88 9.02 -20.60 6.89
CA LEU A 88 7.67 -20.72 7.43
C LEU A 88 7.62 -20.15 8.84
N ILE A 89 6.81 -19.12 9.06
CA ILE A 89 6.64 -18.47 10.35
C ILE A 89 5.21 -18.72 10.85
N THR A 90 5.05 -19.59 11.84
CA THR A 90 3.72 -19.89 12.42
C THR A 90 3.37 -19.05 13.65
N ARG A 91 4.34 -18.40 14.30
CA ARG A 91 4.12 -17.67 15.54
C ARG A 91 4.03 -16.15 15.32
N PRO A 92 2.95 -15.47 15.77
CA PRO A 92 2.84 -14.02 15.69
C PRO A 92 4.00 -13.30 16.38
N HIS A 93 4.40 -12.17 15.81
CA HIS A 93 5.47 -11.29 16.28
C HIS A 93 6.87 -11.93 16.31
N ALA A 94 7.08 -13.09 15.68
CA ALA A 94 8.37 -13.77 15.66
C ALA A 94 9.47 -12.99 14.94
N LEU A 95 9.13 -12.15 13.95
CA LEU A 95 10.08 -11.30 13.24
C LEU A 95 10.42 -10.02 14.04
N LEU A 96 9.44 -9.47 14.77
CA LEU A 96 9.60 -8.28 15.62
C LEU A 96 8.56 -8.34 16.75
N ASN A 97 8.98 -8.50 18.00
CA ASN A 97 8.05 -8.60 19.15
C ASN A 97 7.61 -7.21 19.67
N GLY A 98 8.42 -6.18 19.43
CA GLY A 98 8.04 -4.78 19.65
C GLY A 98 8.10 -4.26 21.09
N VAL A 99 8.42 -5.12 22.06
CA VAL A 99 8.48 -4.80 23.50
C VAL A 99 9.89 -4.87 24.09
N ALA A 100 10.89 -5.14 23.24
CA ALA A 100 12.32 -5.09 23.56
C ALA A 100 13.06 -4.27 22.49
N PRO A 101 14.17 -3.57 22.79
CA PRO A 101 14.89 -3.37 24.08
C PRO A 101 14.09 -2.75 25.25
N PRO A 102 14.63 -2.74 26.48
CA PRO A 102 13.99 -2.16 27.68
C PRO A 102 13.86 -0.63 27.69
N ARG A 103 14.32 0.06 26.64
CA ARG A 103 14.14 1.50 26.38
C ARG A 103 14.01 1.68 24.86
N PRO A 104 13.29 2.69 24.37
CA PRO A 104 13.22 2.98 22.95
C PRO A 104 14.59 3.07 22.27
N ALA A 105 14.66 2.68 21.01
CA ALA A 105 15.89 2.55 20.26
C ALA A 105 15.74 2.90 18.78
N SER A 106 16.80 3.41 18.19
CA SER A 106 16.87 3.72 16.76
C SER A 106 17.78 2.75 16.02
N GLY A 107 17.33 2.22 14.88
CA GLY A 107 18.14 1.41 13.98
C GLY A 107 18.02 -0.10 14.21
N LEU A 108 17.31 -0.77 13.31
CA LEU A 108 17.33 -2.23 13.16
C LEU A 108 17.07 -2.54 11.67
N ARG A 109 17.82 -3.49 11.11
CA ARG A 109 17.75 -3.83 9.68
C ARG A 109 17.52 -5.32 9.48
N PHE A 110 16.58 -5.65 8.62
CA PHE A 110 16.32 -7.00 8.12
C PHE A 110 16.65 -7.03 6.64
N SER A 111 17.65 -7.82 6.23
CA SER A 111 18.16 -7.87 4.85
C SER A 111 17.96 -9.25 4.23
N GLY A 112 17.27 -9.30 3.10
CA GLY A 112 17.05 -10.51 2.31
C GLY A 112 17.98 -10.63 1.11
N ALA A 113 18.15 -11.86 0.60
CA ALA A 113 18.98 -12.12 -0.58
C ALA A 113 18.43 -11.46 -1.86
N GLY A 114 17.13 -11.15 -1.93
CA GLY A 114 16.47 -10.59 -3.10
C GLY A 114 14.96 -10.81 -3.06
N ARG A 115 14.19 -9.92 -3.71
CA ARG A 115 12.74 -10.08 -3.89
C ARG A 115 12.44 -11.44 -4.53
N ARG A 116 11.67 -12.29 -3.84
CA ARG A 116 11.38 -13.71 -4.18
C ARG A 116 12.55 -14.69 -4.08
N MET A 117 13.77 -14.25 -3.76
CA MET A 117 14.87 -15.14 -3.38
C MET A 117 14.76 -15.50 -1.89
N THR A 118 14.43 -14.50 -1.06
CA THR A 118 14.03 -14.67 0.34
C THR A 118 12.52 -14.46 0.43
N SER A 119 11.80 -15.42 1.01
CA SER A 119 10.35 -15.34 1.23
C SER A 119 9.99 -15.74 2.65
N LEU A 120 9.26 -14.87 3.38
CA LEU A 120 8.72 -15.17 4.70
C LEU A 120 7.23 -15.51 4.57
N VAL A 121 6.88 -16.75 4.88
CA VAL A 121 5.52 -17.29 4.77
C VAL A 121 4.86 -17.26 6.14
N PHE A 122 4.05 -16.24 6.40
CA PHE A 122 3.35 -16.10 7.66
C PHE A 122 2.08 -16.96 7.66
N ARG A 123 2.06 -18.01 8.49
CA ARG A 123 0.94 -18.95 8.64
C ARG A 123 0.56 -19.12 10.13
N PRO A 124 0.06 -18.06 10.79
CA PRO A 124 -0.46 -18.17 12.14
C PRO A 124 -1.68 -19.09 12.19
N GLY A 125 -1.93 -19.69 13.36
CA GLY A 125 -3.10 -20.57 13.58
C GLY A 125 -4.46 -19.86 13.42
N THR A 126 -4.49 -18.54 13.57
CA THR A 126 -5.64 -17.67 13.27
C THR A 126 -5.20 -16.46 12.45
N GLY A 127 -6.04 -15.99 11.53
CA GLY A 127 -5.78 -14.77 10.77
C GLY A 127 -5.99 -13.50 11.61
N PRO A 128 -7.22 -13.18 12.01
CA PRO A 128 -7.55 -11.94 12.72
C PRO A 128 -6.66 -11.71 13.95
N ASN A 129 -6.16 -10.47 14.10
CA ASN A 129 -5.26 -10.02 15.16
C ASN A 129 -3.89 -10.71 15.24
N SER A 130 -3.52 -11.55 14.27
CA SER A 130 -2.16 -12.08 14.15
C SER A 130 -1.30 -11.19 13.26
N TYR A 131 -0.21 -10.67 13.80
CA TYR A 131 0.77 -9.83 13.09
C TYR A 131 2.13 -10.53 13.01
N LEU A 132 2.84 -10.44 11.88
CA LEU A 132 4.22 -10.96 11.75
C LEU A 132 5.22 -10.10 12.53
N CYS A 133 5.02 -8.78 12.48
CA CYS A 133 5.78 -7.77 13.20
C CYS A 133 4.84 -6.96 14.12
N ARG A 134 5.33 -6.65 15.31
CA ARG A 134 4.74 -5.65 16.21
C ARG A 134 5.83 -4.68 16.63
N ASN A 135 5.52 -3.38 16.68
CA ASN A 135 6.33 -2.37 17.35
C ASN A 135 5.43 -1.61 18.33
N GLN A 136 5.79 -1.61 19.63
CA GLN A 136 4.96 -1.09 20.69
C GLN A 136 5.63 0.13 21.33
N ASP A 137 5.78 1.20 20.55
CA ASP A 137 6.46 2.46 20.92
C ASP A 137 7.94 2.27 21.33
N VAL A 138 8.66 1.36 20.64
CA VAL A 138 10.07 1.03 20.95
C VAL A 138 11.02 1.47 19.84
N TRP A 139 10.81 1.02 18.59
CA TRP A 139 11.81 1.20 17.54
C TRP A 139 11.52 2.38 16.60
N SER A 140 12.51 3.25 16.39
CA SER A 140 12.60 4.13 15.22
C SER A 140 13.61 3.59 14.21
N ASN A 141 13.61 4.12 12.98
CA ASN A 141 14.61 3.83 11.95
C ASN A 141 14.72 2.32 11.66
N LEU A 142 13.57 1.63 11.61
CA LEU A 142 13.46 0.25 11.17
C LEU A 142 13.66 0.16 9.65
N SER A 143 14.33 -0.89 9.18
CA SER A 143 14.51 -1.15 7.75
C SER A 143 14.29 -2.61 7.39
N PHE A 144 13.54 -2.83 6.31
CA PHE A 144 13.34 -4.14 5.67
C PHE A 144 13.70 -4.01 4.20
N GLU A 145 14.50 -4.93 3.67
CA GLU A 145 14.93 -4.87 2.28
C GLU A 145 14.98 -6.23 1.59
N ARG A 146 14.74 -6.22 0.27
CA ARG A 146 15.05 -7.34 -0.63
C ARG A 146 14.45 -8.70 -0.22
N MET A 147 13.18 -8.73 0.17
CA MET A 147 12.47 -9.95 0.56
C MET A 147 10.97 -9.92 0.19
N GLN A 148 10.36 -11.10 0.07
CA GLN A 148 8.90 -11.26 -0.02
C GLN A 148 8.32 -11.57 1.38
N PHE A 149 7.16 -10.98 1.69
CA PHE A 149 6.27 -11.39 2.76
C PHE A 149 5.00 -12.00 2.16
N ARG A 150 4.64 -13.23 2.54
CA ARG A 150 3.45 -13.93 2.03
C ARG A 150 2.54 -14.35 3.17
N SER A 151 1.32 -13.82 3.20
CA SER A 151 0.27 -14.34 4.08
C SER A 151 -0.23 -15.68 3.54
N ALA A 152 -0.16 -16.72 4.37
CA ALA A 152 -0.74 -18.04 4.12
C ALA A 152 -1.97 -18.32 5.02
N THR A 153 -2.34 -17.40 5.91
CA THR A 153 -3.56 -17.45 6.72
C THR A 153 -4.42 -16.21 6.43
N PRO A 154 -5.54 -16.32 5.70
CA PRO A 154 -6.38 -15.19 5.33
C PRO A 154 -6.81 -14.31 6.51
N GLY A 155 -6.57 -13.01 6.40
CA GLY A 155 -6.86 -12.03 7.47
C GLY A 155 -5.76 -11.89 8.53
N ALA A 156 -4.62 -12.57 8.38
CA ALA A 156 -3.39 -12.19 9.08
C ALA A 156 -2.92 -10.80 8.62
N SER A 157 -2.05 -10.15 9.38
CA SER A 157 -1.48 -8.85 9.07
C SER A 157 0.05 -8.87 9.09
N PHE A 158 0.71 -7.99 8.33
CA PHE A 158 2.17 -7.96 8.31
C PHE A 158 2.73 -7.19 9.52
N PHE A 159 2.30 -5.94 9.75
CA PHE A 159 2.87 -5.08 10.77
C PHE A 159 1.81 -4.38 11.63
N ASP A 160 2.00 -4.41 12.95
CA ASP A 160 1.30 -3.60 13.94
C ASP A 160 2.24 -2.54 14.51
N SER A 161 1.92 -1.26 14.36
CA SER A 161 2.75 -0.15 14.84
C SER A 161 1.96 0.76 15.76
N TYR A 162 2.29 0.73 17.05
CA TYR A 162 1.78 1.66 18.05
C TYR A 162 2.84 2.68 18.44
N SER A 163 2.44 3.94 18.61
CA SER A 163 3.36 4.99 19.05
C SER A 163 2.73 6.09 19.89
N THR A 164 3.48 6.57 20.88
CA THR A 164 3.21 7.82 21.62
C THR A 164 4.42 8.76 21.61
N GLY A 165 5.35 8.54 20.67
CA GLY A 165 6.46 9.45 20.38
C GLY A 165 7.78 8.79 19.98
N GLN A 166 7.81 7.47 19.73
CA GLN A 166 9.06 6.75 19.44
C GLN A 166 9.09 6.05 18.07
N ALA A 167 7.96 5.55 17.60
CA ALA A 167 7.91 4.68 16.42
C ALA A 167 7.81 5.51 15.13
N GLN A 168 8.91 5.63 14.37
CA GLN A 168 9.00 6.47 13.15
C GLN A 168 10.18 6.06 12.25
N ASP A 169 10.34 6.74 11.11
CA ASP A 169 11.49 6.60 10.18
C ASP A 169 11.63 5.20 9.54
N TYR A 170 10.52 4.50 9.32
CA TYR A 170 10.56 3.15 8.73
C TYR A 170 10.92 3.18 7.24
N ARG A 171 11.76 2.24 6.78
CA ARG A 171 12.14 2.10 5.36
C ARG A 171 11.88 0.68 4.86
N PHE A 172 11.28 0.61 3.68
CA PHE A 172 11.04 -0.62 2.95
C PHE A 172 11.59 -0.47 1.54
N SER A 173 12.57 -1.29 1.16
CA SER A 173 13.26 -1.17 -0.13
C SER A 173 13.29 -2.51 -0.87
N GLU A 174 12.77 -2.55 -2.10
CA GLU A 174 12.66 -3.77 -2.91
C GLU A 174 11.83 -4.92 -2.29
N CYS A 175 10.99 -4.64 -1.29
CA CYS A 175 10.10 -5.61 -0.67
C CYS A 175 8.91 -6.02 -1.59
N GLU A 176 8.31 -7.17 -1.33
CA GLU A 176 7.07 -7.62 -1.96
C GLU A 176 6.08 -8.19 -0.95
N TRP A 177 4.82 -7.75 -0.97
CA TRP A 177 3.73 -8.34 -0.16
C TRP A 177 2.74 -9.11 -1.03
N MET A 178 2.45 -10.35 -0.65
CA MET A 178 1.54 -11.27 -1.37
C MET A 178 0.63 -12.06 -0.40
N GLY A 179 -0.42 -12.70 -0.93
CA GLY A 179 -1.41 -13.43 -0.13
C GLY A 179 -2.61 -12.57 0.27
N GLU A 180 -3.42 -13.04 1.23
CA GLU A 180 -4.56 -12.28 1.75
C GLU A 180 -4.26 -11.73 3.15
N TRP A 181 -4.20 -10.40 3.24
CA TRP A 181 -3.94 -9.67 4.48
C TRP A 181 -5.21 -8.97 4.99
N GLU A 182 -5.32 -8.78 6.30
CA GLU A 182 -6.23 -7.74 6.84
C GLU A 182 -5.58 -6.37 6.63
N TYR A 183 -4.37 -6.19 7.16
CA TYR A 183 -3.50 -5.03 6.95
C TYR A 183 -2.12 -5.44 6.45
N GLY A 184 -1.52 -4.63 5.57
CA GLY A 184 -0.07 -4.64 5.42
C GLY A 184 0.58 -4.06 6.67
N LEU A 185 0.30 -2.79 6.96
CA LEU A 185 0.71 -2.08 8.17
C LEU A 185 -0.51 -1.37 8.78
N ALA A 186 -0.74 -1.58 10.07
CA ALA A 186 -1.73 -0.86 10.86
C ALA A 186 -1.03 0.08 11.84
N LEU A 187 -1.36 1.37 11.80
CA LEU A 187 -0.82 2.40 12.69
C LEU A 187 -1.86 2.79 13.75
N SER A 188 -1.40 3.03 14.98
CA SER A 188 -2.21 3.36 16.16
C SER A 188 -1.44 4.20 17.19
N GLY A 189 -2.14 4.88 18.11
CA GLY A 189 -1.52 5.72 19.14
C GLY A 189 -1.75 7.22 18.95
N THR A 190 -0.93 8.08 19.54
CA THR A 190 -1.24 9.51 19.69
C THR A 190 -0.15 10.46 19.20
N ASP A 191 1.03 9.97 18.83
CA ASP A 191 2.12 10.78 18.30
C ASP A 191 3.05 9.94 17.41
N THR A 192 3.83 10.57 16.53
CA THR A 192 4.74 9.96 15.55
C THR A 192 4.06 8.94 14.62
N ASN A 193 4.52 7.68 14.52
CA ASN A 193 4.09 6.74 13.46
C ASN A 193 4.26 7.34 12.04
N SER A 194 5.33 8.10 11.88
CA SER A 194 5.57 9.06 10.80
C SER A 194 6.90 8.81 10.09
N GLU A 195 7.20 9.61 9.06
CA GLU A 195 8.45 9.57 8.27
C GLU A 195 8.71 8.21 7.57
N MET A 196 7.66 7.48 7.21
CA MET A 196 7.79 6.15 6.62
C MET A 196 7.98 6.19 5.09
N ARG A 197 8.80 5.29 4.55
CA ARG A 197 9.13 5.22 3.13
C ARG A 197 9.12 3.82 2.52
N TRP A 198 8.60 3.73 1.29
CA TRP A 198 8.64 2.57 0.43
C TRP A 198 9.30 2.92 -0.91
N GLU A 199 10.32 2.17 -1.31
CA GLU A 199 11.12 2.39 -2.53
C GLU A 199 11.19 1.09 -3.36
N ALA A 200 10.89 1.15 -4.66
CA ALA A 200 10.96 0.01 -5.60
C ALA A 200 10.20 -1.26 -5.15
N CYS A 201 9.19 -1.10 -4.29
CA CYS A 201 8.45 -2.18 -3.66
C CYS A 201 7.24 -2.63 -4.48
N ARG A 202 6.78 -3.86 -4.25
CA ARG A 202 5.53 -4.39 -4.80
C ARG A 202 4.49 -4.70 -3.72
N VAL A 203 3.28 -4.18 -3.89
CA VAL A 203 2.12 -4.53 -3.08
C VAL A 203 1.16 -5.32 -3.94
N GLY A 204 0.90 -6.58 -3.59
CA GLY A 204 -0.04 -7.44 -4.28
C GLY A 204 -0.84 -8.35 -3.35
N GLY A 205 -1.56 -9.30 -3.94
CA GLY A 205 -2.48 -10.17 -3.20
C GLY A 205 -3.85 -9.54 -2.98
N ARG A 206 -4.36 -9.54 -1.74
CA ARG A 206 -5.70 -9.08 -1.34
C ARG A 206 -5.64 -8.38 0.02
N TYR A 207 -6.44 -7.34 0.23
CA TYR A 207 -6.48 -6.58 1.49
C TYR A 207 -7.92 -6.39 1.99
N ARG A 208 -8.24 -6.97 3.15
CA ARG A 208 -9.57 -6.79 3.80
C ARG A 208 -9.79 -5.36 4.26
N ARG A 209 -8.74 -4.66 4.67
CA ARG A 209 -8.76 -3.23 4.96
C ARG A 209 -7.93 -2.49 3.92
N ALA A 210 -6.65 -2.25 4.24
CA ALA A 210 -5.70 -1.54 3.38
C ALA A 210 -4.28 -2.12 3.49
N PHE A 211 -3.40 -1.82 2.52
CA PHE A 211 -1.97 -2.08 2.67
C PHE A 211 -1.37 -1.21 3.77
N LEU A 212 -1.65 0.10 3.80
CA LEU A 212 -1.32 0.97 4.93
C LEU A 212 -2.59 1.59 5.49
N TYR A 213 -2.86 1.38 6.78
CA TYR A 213 -4.02 1.89 7.50
C TYR A 213 -3.59 2.75 8.69
N SER A 214 -3.88 4.05 8.62
CA SER A 214 -3.49 5.04 9.63
C SER A 214 -4.70 5.58 10.38
N GLY A 215 -5.27 4.73 11.23
CA GLY A 215 -6.50 5.06 11.98
C GLY A 215 -6.92 4.01 13.00
N LEU A 216 -6.06 3.06 13.39
CA LEU A 216 -6.47 1.96 14.27
C LEU A 216 -6.59 2.47 15.71
N THR A 217 -7.82 2.58 16.21
CA THR A 217 -8.06 3.00 17.60
C THR A 217 -7.83 1.83 18.56
N ARG A 218 -7.09 2.07 19.64
CA ARG A 218 -6.70 1.14 20.69
C ARG A 218 -7.20 1.60 22.06
N ALA A 219 -7.28 0.65 22.99
CA ALA A 219 -7.56 0.94 24.39
C ALA A 219 -6.56 1.97 24.94
N GLY A 220 -7.06 3.10 25.44
CA GLY A 220 -6.27 4.19 26.00
C GLY A 220 -6.21 5.46 25.14
N GLN A 221 -6.50 5.40 23.83
CA GLN A 221 -6.80 6.61 23.06
C GLN A 221 -8.16 7.16 23.50
N GLN A 222 -8.24 8.48 23.70
CA GLN A 222 -9.48 9.12 24.16
C GLN A 222 -10.35 9.50 22.96
N GLU A 223 -9.73 9.98 21.88
CA GLU A 223 -10.42 10.33 20.66
C GLU A 223 -9.73 9.67 19.44
N PRO A 224 -10.47 9.09 18.48
CA PRO A 224 -9.86 8.44 17.32
C PRO A 224 -8.95 9.37 16.50
N ASN A 225 -9.23 10.67 16.51
CA ASN A 225 -8.49 11.69 15.77
C ASN A 225 -7.24 12.22 16.51
N ASP A 226 -6.85 11.63 17.65
CA ASP A 226 -5.52 11.82 18.26
C ASP A 226 -4.37 11.37 17.33
N GLN A 227 -4.68 10.63 16.26
CA GLN A 227 -3.74 10.14 15.23
C GLN A 227 -3.41 11.18 14.15
N ASP A 228 -3.88 12.42 14.28
CA ASP A 228 -3.76 13.41 13.20
C ASP A 228 -2.34 14.03 13.05
N GLN A 229 -1.43 13.67 13.96
CA GLN A 229 0.02 13.91 13.87
C GLN A 229 0.79 12.80 13.12
N PHE A 230 0.11 11.77 12.61
CA PHE A 230 0.73 10.68 11.84
C PHE A 230 0.99 11.17 10.41
N LEU A 231 2.21 11.68 10.16
CA LEU A 231 2.57 12.43 8.96
C LEU A 231 3.73 11.82 8.15
N ASN A 232 3.93 12.34 6.94
CA ASN A 232 5.08 12.12 6.06
C ASN A 232 5.29 10.66 5.63
N TYR A 233 4.58 10.28 4.57
CA TYR A 233 4.65 8.97 3.92
C TYR A 233 5.09 9.13 2.46
N TRP A 234 6.15 8.42 2.07
CA TRP A 234 6.73 8.50 0.73
C TRP A 234 6.71 7.13 0.04
N PHE A 235 6.10 7.08 -1.13
CA PHE A 235 6.00 5.90 -1.97
C PHE A 235 6.65 6.21 -3.32
N THR A 236 7.75 5.54 -3.65
CA THR A 236 8.53 5.82 -4.88
C THR A 236 8.73 4.54 -5.68
N ASP A 237 8.47 4.60 -6.99
CA ASP A 237 8.63 3.49 -7.93
C ASP A 237 7.84 2.22 -7.54
N MET A 238 6.63 2.42 -7.01
CA MET A 238 5.79 1.35 -6.50
C MET A 238 5.13 0.54 -7.62
N LYS A 239 5.09 -0.78 -7.45
CA LYS A 239 4.24 -1.68 -8.24
C LYS A 239 3.06 -2.14 -7.38
N VAL A 240 1.94 -1.44 -7.49
CA VAL A 240 0.72 -1.74 -6.75
C VAL A 240 -0.19 -2.59 -7.65
N GLU A 241 -0.22 -3.91 -7.44
CA GLU A 241 -0.95 -4.88 -8.26
C GLU A 241 -1.62 -5.93 -7.38
N TYR A 242 -2.82 -5.62 -6.89
CA TYR A 242 -3.63 -6.50 -6.03
C TYR A 242 -4.99 -6.80 -6.66
N GLU A 243 -5.64 -7.86 -6.20
CA GLU A 243 -6.95 -8.29 -6.71
C GLU A 243 -8.05 -7.36 -6.21
N TRP A 244 -8.14 -7.17 -4.89
CA TRP A 244 -9.11 -6.27 -4.25
C TRP A 244 -8.60 -5.77 -2.90
N GLY A 245 -9.19 -4.68 -2.42
CA GLY A 245 -8.82 -4.01 -1.17
C GLY A 245 -8.46 -2.55 -1.34
N ASN A 246 -7.85 -1.94 -0.32
CA ASN A 246 -7.34 -0.57 -0.41
C ASN A 246 -5.80 -0.55 -0.39
N PHE A 247 -5.17 0.44 -1.02
CA PHE A 247 -3.72 0.63 -0.88
C PHE A 247 -3.42 1.51 0.35
N LEU A 248 -3.82 2.78 0.34
CA LEU A 248 -3.66 3.70 1.47
C LEU A 248 -5.03 4.07 2.06
N GLU A 249 -5.16 3.96 3.38
CA GLU A 249 -6.36 4.40 4.10
C GLU A 249 -5.97 5.28 5.31
N PHE A 250 -6.32 6.56 5.23
CA PHE A 250 -5.95 7.59 6.23
C PHE A 250 -7.20 8.35 6.70
N PRO A 251 -7.94 7.82 7.70
CA PRO A 251 -9.08 8.50 8.30
C PRO A 251 -8.77 9.89 8.87
N TYR A 252 -7.70 10.05 9.66
CA TYR A 252 -7.55 11.23 10.52
C TYR A 252 -6.57 12.31 10.02
N GLY A 253 -6.02 12.17 8.82
CA GLY A 253 -5.10 13.15 8.22
C GLY A 253 -3.86 12.47 7.68
N GLY A 254 -2.86 13.25 7.25
CA GLY A 254 -1.60 12.72 6.73
C GLY A 254 -0.94 13.65 5.71
N SER A 255 0.37 13.49 5.58
CA SER A 255 1.18 14.11 4.51
C SER A 255 1.74 12.98 3.63
N ILE A 256 1.06 12.68 2.53
CA ILE A 256 1.34 11.53 1.66
C ILE A 256 1.86 12.01 0.29
N ALA A 257 2.93 11.39 -0.19
CA ALA A 257 3.45 11.56 -1.54
C ALA A 257 3.68 10.19 -2.21
N CYS A 258 3.03 9.96 -3.34
CA CYS A 258 3.26 8.82 -4.23
C CYS A 258 3.87 9.31 -5.56
N ARG A 259 4.98 8.72 -6.00
CA ARG A 259 5.69 9.10 -7.22
C ARG A 259 6.11 7.88 -8.03
N GLY A 260 5.81 7.90 -9.32
CA GLY A 260 6.20 6.84 -10.24
C GLY A 260 5.41 5.54 -10.03
N GLY A 261 5.49 4.67 -11.03
CA GLY A 261 5.06 3.28 -10.92
C GLY A 261 3.71 2.95 -11.57
N SER A 262 3.18 1.77 -11.24
CA SER A 262 2.01 1.20 -11.90
C SER A 262 1.02 0.66 -10.87
N TYR A 263 -0.21 1.15 -10.96
CA TYR A 263 -1.27 0.96 -9.97
C TYR A 263 -2.47 0.26 -10.62
N ILE A 264 -2.71 -1.00 -10.24
CA ILE A 264 -3.71 -1.88 -10.83
C ILE A 264 -4.49 -2.58 -9.71
N ILE A 265 -5.82 -2.45 -9.75
CA ILE A 265 -6.74 -3.33 -9.01
C ILE A 265 -7.43 -4.21 -10.03
N THR A 266 -7.28 -5.54 -9.95
CA THR A 266 -7.77 -6.43 -11.01
C THR A 266 -9.23 -6.86 -10.85
N ASP A 267 -9.80 -6.76 -9.65
CA ASP A 267 -11.15 -7.23 -9.31
C ASP A 267 -11.82 -6.32 -8.25
N ARG A 268 -13.00 -6.70 -7.78
CA ARG A 268 -13.77 -6.04 -6.72
C ARG A 268 -13.74 -6.85 -5.41
N ARG A 269 -14.17 -6.25 -4.30
CA ARG A 269 -14.28 -6.99 -3.03
C ARG A 269 -15.34 -8.10 -3.17
N PRO A 270 -15.03 -9.36 -2.74
CA PRO A 270 -15.94 -10.49 -2.94
C PRO A 270 -17.17 -10.48 -2.02
N GLN A 271 -17.15 -9.70 -0.94
CA GLN A 271 -18.33 -9.43 -0.10
C GLN A 271 -18.54 -7.92 0.03
N SER A 272 -19.80 -7.50 0.01
CA SER A 272 -20.18 -6.12 0.32
C SER A 272 -20.16 -5.90 1.83
N THR A 273 -19.33 -4.98 2.32
CA THR A 273 -19.30 -4.59 3.75
C THR A 273 -19.90 -3.19 3.95
N PRO A 274 -20.38 -2.82 5.16
CA PRO A 274 -20.86 -1.47 5.42
C PRO A 274 -19.83 -0.36 5.15
N GLU A 275 -18.54 -0.64 5.33
CA GLU A 275 -17.46 0.36 5.25
C GLU A 275 -16.95 0.59 3.82
N TYR A 276 -17.07 -0.41 2.94
CA TYR A 276 -16.46 -0.41 1.60
C TYR A 276 -17.42 -0.77 0.46
N GLY A 277 -18.58 -1.37 0.77
CA GLY A 277 -19.37 -2.07 -0.24
C GLY A 277 -18.52 -3.10 -0.98
N THR A 278 -18.66 -3.15 -2.30
CA THR A 278 -17.79 -3.92 -3.22
C THR A 278 -16.53 -3.16 -3.66
N THR A 279 -16.37 -1.89 -3.28
CA THR A 279 -15.35 -0.98 -3.83
C THR A 279 -13.94 -1.25 -3.31
N SER A 280 -12.97 -1.22 -4.22
CA SER A 280 -11.53 -1.24 -3.94
C SER A 280 -10.90 0.09 -4.34
N THR A 281 -10.04 0.68 -3.48
CA THR A 281 -9.59 2.07 -3.63
C THR A 281 -8.08 2.24 -3.47
N PHE A 282 -7.37 2.95 -4.37
CA PHE A 282 -5.95 3.23 -4.13
C PHE A 282 -5.75 4.19 -2.95
N PHE A 283 -6.52 5.29 -2.87
CA PHE A 283 -6.39 6.29 -1.81
C PHE A 283 -7.74 6.56 -1.12
N ARG A 284 -7.91 6.15 0.14
CA ARG A 284 -9.17 6.29 0.89
C ARG A 284 -8.98 7.18 2.12
N PHE A 285 -9.63 8.35 2.13
CA PHE A 285 -9.56 9.31 3.23
C PHE A 285 -10.98 9.54 3.78
N PRO A 286 -11.53 8.61 4.59
CA PRO A 286 -12.99 8.45 4.75
C PRO A 286 -13.67 9.37 5.79
N VAL A 287 -12.92 10.18 6.53
CA VAL A 287 -13.43 11.00 7.65
C VAL A 287 -13.09 12.47 7.42
N ASN A 288 -13.93 13.36 7.97
CA ASN A 288 -13.78 14.83 7.93
C ASN A 288 -13.44 15.47 9.29
N ARG A 289 -13.33 14.66 10.36
CA ARG A 289 -13.01 15.12 11.72
C ARG A 289 -11.49 15.11 11.94
N HIS A 290 -10.91 16.30 12.06
CA HIS A 290 -9.47 16.55 12.27
C HIS A 290 -9.29 17.69 13.30
N HIS A 291 -8.16 17.79 14.00
CA HIS A 291 -7.81 18.98 14.79
C HIS A 291 -7.12 20.07 13.94
N ASP A 292 -7.61 20.29 12.71
CA ASP A 292 -6.97 21.15 11.68
C ASP A 292 -5.50 20.77 11.38
N SER A 293 -5.18 19.48 11.43
CA SER A 293 -3.85 18.95 11.12
C SER A 293 -3.51 18.93 9.61
N VAL A 294 -2.30 18.47 9.29
CA VAL A 294 -1.81 18.38 7.91
C VAL A 294 -2.61 17.32 7.13
N GLN A 295 -3.46 17.82 6.22
CA GLN A 295 -4.15 17.05 5.18
C GLN A 295 -3.50 17.38 3.84
N ARG A 296 -2.57 16.54 3.40
CA ARG A 296 -1.85 16.70 2.12
C ARG A 296 -1.70 15.37 1.42
N PHE A 297 -2.19 15.31 0.19
CA PHE A 297 -1.95 14.21 -0.73
C PHE A 297 -1.33 14.70 -2.03
N HIS A 298 -0.29 14.03 -2.51
CA HIS A 298 0.29 14.23 -3.85
C HIS A 298 0.53 12.89 -4.53
N ALA A 299 -0.05 12.70 -5.72
CA ALA A 299 0.30 11.64 -6.66
C ALA A 299 0.97 12.26 -7.90
N GLN A 300 2.06 11.65 -8.37
CA GLN A 300 2.80 12.12 -9.54
C GLN A 300 3.29 10.96 -10.41
N ASP A 301 3.19 11.09 -11.74
CA ASP A 301 3.75 10.12 -12.70
C ASP A 301 3.28 8.68 -12.44
N ILE A 302 1.98 8.53 -12.18
CA ILE A 302 1.36 7.23 -11.88
C ILE A 302 0.34 6.88 -12.96
N ARG A 303 0.51 5.68 -13.51
CA ARG A 303 -0.48 5.02 -14.35
C ARG A 303 -1.41 4.15 -13.51
N PHE A 304 -2.70 4.47 -13.52
CA PHE A 304 -3.77 3.71 -12.89
C PHE A 304 -4.55 2.87 -13.91
N GLU A 305 -5.05 1.71 -13.50
CA GLU A 305 -5.95 0.88 -14.32
C GLU A 305 -7.34 0.76 -13.69
N VAL A 306 -8.28 1.62 -14.11
CA VAL A 306 -9.69 1.61 -13.68
C VAL A 306 -10.45 0.52 -14.44
N ARG A 307 -10.36 -0.72 -13.95
CA ARG A 307 -10.82 -1.92 -14.68
C ARG A 307 -12.33 -2.21 -14.60
N ASN A 308 -13.06 -1.59 -13.68
CA ASN A 308 -14.52 -1.72 -13.53
C ASN A 308 -15.06 -0.58 -12.61
N PRO A 309 -16.40 -0.39 -12.47
CA PRO A 309 -16.98 0.67 -11.62
C PRO A 309 -16.73 0.56 -10.11
N ASP A 310 -16.33 -0.62 -9.61
CA ASP A 310 -15.93 -0.85 -8.21
C ASP A 310 -14.45 -0.48 -7.94
N VAL A 311 -13.67 -0.10 -8.97
CA VAL A 311 -12.28 0.37 -8.82
C VAL A 311 -12.25 1.90 -8.74
N VAL A 312 -11.60 2.43 -7.71
CA VAL A 312 -11.54 3.86 -7.40
C VAL A 312 -10.08 4.28 -7.22
N VAL A 313 -9.70 5.40 -7.83
CA VAL A 313 -8.39 6.04 -7.59
C VAL A 313 -8.40 6.70 -6.21
N ILE A 314 -9.37 7.57 -5.94
CA ILE A 314 -9.48 8.26 -4.66
C ILE A 314 -10.94 8.45 -4.20
N ASP A 315 -11.18 8.21 -2.90
CA ASP A 315 -12.41 8.60 -2.19
C ASP A 315 -12.01 9.39 -0.94
N CYS A 316 -12.12 10.72 -1.03
CA CYS A 316 -11.61 11.67 -0.06
C CYS A 316 -12.73 12.49 0.60
N VAL A 317 -12.70 12.56 1.92
CA VAL A 317 -13.71 13.19 2.79
C VAL A 317 -13.10 14.25 3.73
N TRP A 318 -11.77 14.43 3.71
CA TRP A 318 -11.07 15.58 4.30
C TRP A 318 -11.78 16.89 3.92
N ASP A 319 -11.94 17.81 4.87
CA ASP A 319 -12.70 19.06 4.67
C ASP A 319 -11.82 20.28 4.33
N SER A 320 -10.50 20.07 4.35
CA SER A 320 -9.48 21.10 4.28
C SER A 320 -8.16 20.53 3.73
N GLY A 321 -7.12 21.35 3.60
CA GLY A 321 -5.83 20.91 3.06
C GLY A 321 -5.80 20.78 1.53
N THR A 322 -5.01 19.84 1.01
CA THR A 322 -4.69 19.74 -0.43
C THR A 322 -4.66 18.31 -0.96
N VAL A 323 -5.16 18.13 -2.19
CA VAL A 323 -5.06 16.90 -2.99
C VAL A 323 -4.53 17.28 -4.37
N HIS A 324 -3.39 16.71 -4.78
CA HIS A 324 -2.75 17.01 -6.06
C HIS A 324 -2.47 15.73 -6.85
N PHE A 325 -2.88 15.72 -8.12
CA PHE A 325 -2.45 14.75 -9.13
C PHE A 325 -1.69 15.52 -10.22
N SER A 326 -0.49 15.05 -10.58
CA SER A 326 0.33 15.67 -11.63
C SER A 326 0.91 14.60 -12.56
N ASP A 327 0.73 14.72 -13.87
CA ASP A 327 1.22 13.74 -14.86
C ASP A 327 0.69 12.31 -14.66
N CYS A 328 -0.49 12.17 -14.03
CA CYS A 328 -1.16 10.88 -13.84
C CYS A 328 -2.04 10.48 -15.05
N ASP A 329 -2.17 9.18 -15.31
CA ASP A 329 -3.01 8.61 -16.38
C ASP A 329 -3.88 7.46 -15.82
N ASP A 330 -5.20 7.57 -15.90
CA ASP A 330 -6.14 6.49 -15.57
C ASP A 330 -6.93 5.93 -16.78
N THR A 331 -6.53 6.32 -17.99
CA THR A 331 -7.26 6.08 -19.25
C THR A 331 -6.99 4.73 -19.91
N ALA A 332 -6.21 3.85 -19.29
CA ALA A 332 -5.82 2.54 -19.84
C ALA A 332 -7.01 1.65 -20.27
N PHE A 333 -8.20 1.86 -19.69
CA PHE A 333 -9.46 1.17 -20.04
C PHE A 333 -10.54 2.10 -20.60
N ALA A 334 -10.19 3.32 -21.03
CA ALA A 334 -11.11 4.31 -21.61
C ALA A 334 -11.76 3.90 -22.95
N HIS A 335 -11.30 2.80 -23.56
CA HIS A 335 -11.90 2.18 -24.74
C HIS A 335 -12.97 1.13 -24.42
N LYS A 336 -13.27 0.87 -23.14
CA LYS A 336 -14.32 -0.06 -22.72
C LYS A 336 -15.66 0.65 -22.58
N ASP A 337 -16.75 -0.08 -22.87
CA ASP A 337 -18.12 0.46 -22.83
C ASP A 337 -18.49 1.00 -21.44
N PHE A 338 -18.03 0.36 -20.35
CA PHE A 338 -18.26 0.83 -18.98
C PHE A 338 -17.50 2.12 -18.62
N SER A 339 -16.54 2.57 -19.43
CA SER A 339 -15.65 3.70 -19.09
C SER A 339 -16.39 5.02 -18.90
N ALA A 340 -17.53 5.22 -19.55
CA ALA A 340 -18.37 6.41 -19.34
C ALA A 340 -19.10 6.39 -17.98
N GLU A 341 -19.22 5.21 -17.35
CA GLU A 341 -19.97 4.99 -16.11
C GLU A 341 -19.10 5.00 -14.85
N VAL A 342 -17.78 4.80 -14.97
CA VAL A 342 -16.89 4.79 -13.80
C VAL A 342 -16.84 6.14 -13.08
N ARG A 343 -16.54 6.08 -11.78
CA ARG A 343 -16.33 7.24 -10.89
C ARG A 343 -15.01 7.08 -10.13
N PRO A 344 -13.85 7.25 -10.82
CA PRO A 344 -12.55 6.91 -10.25
C PRO A 344 -12.09 7.92 -9.19
N HIS A 345 -12.52 9.18 -9.25
CA HIS A 345 -12.17 10.19 -8.27
C HIS A 345 -13.45 10.74 -7.60
N ARG A 346 -13.48 10.69 -6.27
CA ARG A 346 -14.65 11.00 -5.44
C ARG A 346 -14.23 11.89 -4.29
N TYR A 347 -14.92 13.01 -4.10
CA TYR A 347 -14.60 14.02 -3.10
C TYR A 347 -15.83 14.45 -2.33
N THR A 348 -15.68 14.66 -1.03
CA THR A 348 -16.49 15.62 -0.28
C THR A 348 -15.78 16.97 -0.31
N VAL A 349 -16.53 18.06 -0.45
CA VAL A 349 -15.98 19.43 -0.53
C VAL A 349 -16.79 20.40 0.33
N GLY A 350 -16.09 21.27 1.06
CA GLY A 350 -16.64 22.36 1.84
C GLY A 350 -15.94 23.69 1.53
N PRO A 351 -16.31 24.79 2.21
CA PRO A 351 -15.75 26.12 1.96
C PRO A 351 -14.25 26.23 2.30
N ARG A 352 -13.69 25.28 3.07
CA ARG A 352 -12.26 25.20 3.42
C ARG A 352 -11.44 24.27 2.53
N GLY A 353 -12.08 23.48 1.64
CA GLY A 353 -11.39 22.50 0.80
C GLY A 353 -12.06 21.11 0.78
N PRO A 354 -11.28 20.05 0.47
CA PRO A 354 -9.85 20.09 0.20
C PRO A 354 -9.60 20.81 -1.13
N LEU A 355 -8.46 21.50 -1.26
CA LEU A 355 -8.08 22.14 -2.51
C LEU A 355 -7.52 21.09 -3.46
N ILE A 356 -8.22 20.84 -4.56
CA ILE A 356 -7.96 19.73 -5.49
C ILE A 356 -7.35 20.27 -6.79
N ARG A 357 -6.18 19.77 -7.18
CA ARG A 357 -5.53 20.10 -8.47
C ARG A 357 -5.25 18.83 -9.27
N TYR A 358 -5.59 18.87 -10.55
CA TYR A 358 -5.06 17.97 -11.58
C TYR A 358 -4.23 18.80 -12.54
N ASP A 359 -3.02 18.33 -12.84
CA ASP A 359 -2.04 19.03 -13.66
C ASP A 359 -1.49 18.07 -14.73
N SER A 360 -1.74 18.37 -16.00
CA SER A 360 -1.25 17.58 -17.14
C SER A 360 -1.67 16.09 -17.11
N CYS A 361 -2.81 15.79 -16.48
CA CYS A 361 -3.32 14.42 -16.32
C CYS A 361 -4.14 13.93 -17.53
N GLN A 362 -4.17 12.62 -17.74
CA GLN A 362 -5.14 11.94 -18.63
C GLN A 362 -6.18 11.22 -17.76
N LEU A 363 -7.46 11.55 -17.93
CA LEU A 363 -8.51 11.19 -16.96
C LEU A 363 -9.77 10.60 -17.62
N VAL A 364 -10.43 9.62 -16.98
CA VAL A 364 -11.56 8.85 -17.52
C VAL A 364 -12.85 8.94 -16.68
N GLY A 365 -14.00 8.77 -17.34
CA GLY A 365 -15.30 8.68 -16.69
C GLY A 365 -15.75 10.02 -16.11
N ARG A 366 -16.33 10.03 -14.90
CA ARG A 366 -16.74 11.27 -14.22
C ARG A 366 -16.13 11.39 -12.83
N HIS A 367 -15.73 12.59 -12.47
CA HIS A 367 -15.22 12.92 -11.14
C HIS A 367 -16.35 13.47 -10.29
N THR A 368 -16.61 12.83 -9.14
CA THR A 368 -17.76 13.15 -8.28
C THR A 368 -17.36 14.07 -7.14
N TYR A 369 -18.15 15.12 -6.95
CA TYR A 369 -18.04 16.06 -5.85
C TYR A 369 -19.32 16.05 -5.02
N ARG A 370 -19.17 15.98 -3.69
CA ARG A 370 -20.25 15.95 -2.70
C ARG A 370 -20.12 17.22 -1.84
N PRO A 371 -20.91 18.28 -2.08
CA PRO A 371 -20.92 19.43 -1.18
C PRO A 371 -21.30 19.01 0.24
N ALA A 372 -20.53 19.44 1.23
CA ALA A 372 -20.77 19.14 2.65
C ALA A 372 -21.97 19.91 3.22
N SER A 373 -22.33 21.04 2.61
CA SER A 373 -23.54 21.82 2.87
C SER A 373 -24.15 22.31 1.55
N ALA A 374 -25.31 22.96 1.63
CA ALA A 374 -25.96 23.60 0.48
C ALA A 374 -25.39 25.00 0.16
N ASP A 375 -24.36 25.45 0.88
CA ASP A 375 -23.81 26.79 0.74
C ASP A 375 -23.03 26.94 -0.58
N PRO A 376 -23.00 28.14 -1.20
CA PRO A 376 -22.15 28.41 -2.35
C PRO A 376 -20.67 28.18 -2.04
N LEU A 377 -20.05 27.25 -2.75
CA LEU A 377 -18.62 26.95 -2.61
C LEU A 377 -17.76 27.87 -3.50
N PRO A 378 -16.57 28.31 -3.04
CA PRO A 378 -15.56 28.91 -3.92
C PRO A 378 -15.02 27.85 -4.92
N VAL A 379 -14.18 28.26 -5.87
CA VAL A 379 -13.48 27.27 -6.72
C VAL A 379 -12.53 26.45 -5.84
N VAL A 380 -12.87 25.18 -5.61
CA VAL A 380 -12.10 24.23 -4.79
C VAL A 380 -11.37 23.18 -5.61
N ALA A 381 -11.73 23.00 -6.89
CA ALA A 381 -11.04 22.06 -7.77
C ALA A 381 -10.64 22.72 -9.10
N ARG A 382 -9.43 22.41 -9.57
CA ARG A 382 -8.89 22.87 -10.87
C ARG A 382 -8.29 21.70 -11.65
N TYR A 383 -8.61 21.65 -12.93
CA TYR A 383 -7.99 20.81 -13.95
C TYR A 383 -7.20 21.73 -14.87
N ASP A 384 -5.92 21.43 -15.09
CA ASP A 384 -4.98 22.25 -15.86
C ASP A 384 -4.30 21.36 -16.90
N MET A 385 -4.36 21.72 -18.18
CA MET A 385 -3.73 20.96 -19.29
C MET A 385 -4.14 19.47 -19.39
N CYS A 386 -5.29 19.09 -18.81
CA CYS A 386 -5.73 17.69 -18.77
C CYS A 386 -6.39 17.21 -20.07
N LEU A 387 -6.24 15.92 -20.39
CA LEU A 387 -7.04 15.21 -21.38
C LEU A 387 -8.21 14.50 -20.69
N LEU A 388 -9.44 14.88 -21.02
CA LEU A 388 -10.68 14.33 -20.47
C LEU A 388 -11.30 13.33 -21.45
N ARG A 389 -11.39 12.07 -21.02
CA ARG A 389 -11.99 10.97 -21.80
C ARG A 389 -13.44 10.72 -21.36
N SER A 390 -14.20 10.08 -22.24
CA SER A 390 -15.60 9.68 -22.07
C SER A 390 -16.65 10.80 -21.96
N HIS A 391 -16.31 12.02 -21.49
CA HIS A 391 -17.25 13.15 -21.35
C HIS A 391 -16.62 14.49 -21.74
N ALA A 392 -17.46 15.46 -22.11
CA ALA A 392 -17.05 16.87 -22.20
C ALA A 392 -16.88 17.47 -20.79
N ALA A 393 -16.06 18.51 -20.63
CA ALA A 393 -15.69 19.11 -19.35
C ALA A 393 -16.91 19.48 -18.48
N ARG A 394 -17.99 19.97 -19.09
CA ARG A 394 -19.26 20.32 -18.39
C ARG A 394 -19.95 19.12 -17.72
N ASP A 395 -19.74 17.92 -18.26
CA ASP A 395 -20.37 16.65 -17.86
C ASP A 395 -19.38 15.71 -17.14
N PHE A 396 -18.09 16.07 -17.14
CA PHE A 396 -16.99 15.33 -16.53
C PHE A 396 -16.92 15.49 -15.01
N ALA A 397 -17.02 16.73 -14.50
CA ALA A 397 -17.05 17.01 -13.06
C ALA A 397 -18.48 17.25 -12.57
N VAL A 398 -18.99 16.33 -11.75
CA VAL A 398 -20.39 16.31 -11.33
C VAL A 398 -20.56 16.53 -9.82
N ALA A 399 -21.50 17.38 -9.45
CA ALA A 399 -22.02 17.53 -8.10
C ALA A 399 -23.22 16.58 -7.90
N ALA A 400 -23.21 15.83 -6.79
CA ALA A 400 -24.34 15.01 -6.30
C ALA A 400 -25.12 14.25 -7.40
N GLY A 401 -24.55 13.14 -7.89
CA GLY A 401 -25.17 12.26 -8.88
C GLY A 401 -24.75 12.59 -10.31
N THR A 402 -25.31 13.64 -10.90
CA THR A 402 -25.10 14.03 -12.32
C THR A 402 -25.14 15.54 -12.60
N GLY A 403 -25.42 16.40 -11.62
CA GLY A 403 -25.47 17.85 -11.85
C GLY A 403 -24.09 18.43 -12.12
N ARG A 404 -23.97 19.54 -12.85
CA ARG A 404 -22.69 20.24 -13.05
C ARG A 404 -22.13 20.73 -11.70
N ALA A 405 -20.83 20.56 -11.46
CA ALA A 405 -20.15 21.15 -10.30
C ALA A 405 -19.67 22.59 -10.61
N PRO A 406 -20.30 23.66 -10.07
CA PRO A 406 -19.96 25.05 -10.42
C PRO A 406 -18.65 25.54 -9.79
N PHE A 407 -18.20 24.88 -8.72
CA PHE A 407 -16.96 25.14 -7.98
C PHE A 407 -15.74 24.41 -8.55
N VAL A 408 -15.85 23.87 -9.77
CA VAL A 408 -14.79 23.18 -10.50
C VAL A 408 -14.42 23.99 -11.74
N GLN A 409 -13.12 24.24 -11.92
CA GLN A 409 -12.58 24.96 -13.07
C GLN A 409 -11.77 24.03 -13.97
N PHE A 410 -11.96 24.16 -15.28
CA PHE A 410 -11.13 23.55 -16.31
C PHE A 410 -10.34 24.64 -17.04
N VAL A 411 -9.04 24.41 -17.23
CA VAL A 411 -8.10 25.35 -17.84
C VAL A 411 -7.27 24.58 -18.87
N HIS A 412 -7.31 25.03 -20.13
CA HIS A 412 -6.58 24.43 -21.26
C HIS A 412 -6.74 22.90 -21.41
N CYS A 413 -7.86 22.34 -20.96
CA CYS A 413 -8.15 20.91 -21.09
C CYS A 413 -8.69 20.58 -22.49
N ILE A 414 -8.40 19.38 -22.98
CA ILE A 414 -8.96 18.80 -24.20
C ILE A 414 -10.00 17.75 -23.78
N ASP A 415 -11.19 17.76 -24.37
CA ASP A 415 -12.29 16.86 -23.98
C ASP A 415 -12.98 16.18 -25.16
N ALA A 416 -13.89 15.24 -24.86
CA ALA A 416 -14.64 14.49 -25.88
C ALA A 416 -15.67 15.33 -26.68
N GLY A 417 -15.91 16.58 -26.30
CA GLY A 417 -16.78 17.52 -27.02
C GLY A 417 -16.02 18.54 -27.87
N THR A 418 -14.69 18.62 -27.73
CA THR A 418 -13.82 19.51 -28.48
C THR A 418 -13.71 18.99 -29.91
N PRO A 419 -14.19 19.72 -30.94
CA PRO A 419 -14.00 19.31 -32.32
C PRO A 419 -12.50 19.21 -32.62
N SER A 420 -12.08 18.09 -33.22
CA SER A 420 -10.75 18.02 -33.79
C SER A 420 -10.72 18.90 -35.05
N ASP A 421 -10.20 20.11 -34.92
CA ASP A 421 -9.89 21.01 -36.05
C ASP A 421 -8.74 20.48 -36.94
N ALA A 422 -8.31 19.23 -36.75
CA ALA A 422 -7.51 18.53 -37.73
C ALA A 422 -8.30 18.40 -39.04
N PRO A 423 -7.78 18.89 -40.18
CA PRO A 423 -8.40 18.63 -41.47
C PRO A 423 -8.51 17.12 -41.66
N GLY A 424 -9.74 16.62 -41.80
CA GLY A 424 -9.97 15.21 -42.09
C GLY A 424 -9.15 14.79 -43.31
N PRO A 425 -8.57 13.58 -43.34
CA PRO A 425 -7.78 13.12 -44.48
C PRO A 425 -8.63 13.29 -45.74
N ALA A 426 -8.11 14.06 -46.70
CA ALA A 426 -8.83 14.40 -47.91
C ALA A 426 -9.34 13.11 -48.58
N SER A 427 -10.64 13.06 -48.89
CA SER A 427 -11.23 11.92 -49.60
C SER A 427 -10.37 11.58 -50.81
N PRO A 428 -9.97 10.31 -51.01
CA PRO A 428 -9.08 9.94 -52.09
C PRO A 428 -9.75 10.32 -53.42
N ALA A 429 -9.15 11.26 -54.14
CA ALA A 429 -9.64 11.71 -55.42
C ALA A 429 -9.69 10.52 -56.38
N THR A 430 -10.83 10.33 -57.04
CA THR A 430 -11.05 9.24 -57.99
C THR A 430 -9.95 9.27 -59.06
N PRO A 431 -9.16 8.20 -59.25
CA PRO A 431 -8.10 8.21 -60.25
C PRO A 431 -8.71 8.26 -61.66
N PRO A 432 -8.09 8.96 -62.61
CA PRO A 432 -8.55 8.98 -64.01
C PRO A 432 -8.43 7.56 -64.63
N PRO A 433 -9.28 7.23 -65.61
CA PRO A 433 -9.27 5.91 -66.22
C PRO A 433 -7.94 5.64 -66.97
N PRO A 434 -7.41 4.41 -66.91
CA PRO A 434 -6.14 4.09 -67.55
C PRO A 434 -6.27 4.07 -69.09
N PRO A 435 -5.22 4.46 -69.84
CA PRO A 435 -5.21 4.34 -71.29
C PRO A 435 -5.12 2.87 -71.71
N CYS A 436 -5.83 2.51 -72.78
CA CYS A 436 -5.84 1.16 -73.34
C CYS A 436 -4.43 0.73 -73.79
N LEU A 437 -3.95 -0.40 -73.26
CA LEU A 437 -2.77 -1.10 -73.77
C LEU A 437 -3.15 -2.48 -74.33
N ALA A 438 -2.45 -2.88 -75.39
CA ALA A 438 -2.71 -4.05 -76.22
C ALA A 438 -2.42 -5.39 -75.49
N PRO A 439 -2.95 -6.53 -75.96
CA PRO A 439 -2.95 -7.77 -75.18
C PRO A 439 -1.57 -8.45 -75.11
N SER A 440 -1.18 -8.85 -73.90
CA SER A 440 -0.03 -9.73 -73.64
C SER A 440 -0.43 -11.21 -73.79
N PRO A 441 0.50 -12.11 -74.18
CA PRO A 441 0.20 -13.53 -74.41
C PRO A 441 -0.02 -14.33 -73.12
N SER A 442 -0.72 -15.45 -73.26
CA SER A 442 -1.23 -16.32 -72.19
C SER A 442 -0.17 -16.87 -71.22
N PRO A 443 -0.51 -17.07 -69.93
CA PRO A 443 0.39 -17.66 -68.94
C PRO A 443 0.56 -19.18 -69.14
N SER A 444 1.77 -19.68 -68.86
CA SER A 444 2.05 -21.12 -68.67
C SER A 444 1.57 -21.61 -67.29
N PRO A 445 1.27 -22.92 -67.13
CA PRO A 445 0.62 -23.44 -65.93
C PRO A 445 1.55 -23.52 -64.71
N ALA A 446 0.97 -23.34 -63.53
CA ALA A 446 1.67 -23.39 -62.24
C ALA A 446 2.07 -24.82 -61.83
N PRO A 447 3.18 -25.01 -61.10
CA PRO A 447 3.51 -26.28 -60.43
C PRO A 447 2.52 -26.59 -59.30
N ALA A 448 2.26 -27.88 -59.08
CA ALA A 448 1.33 -28.35 -58.05
C ALA A 448 1.81 -28.05 -56.62
N THR A 449 0.86 -27.73 -55.74
CA THR A 449 1.06 -27.56 -54.30
C THR A 449 1.41 -28.89 -53.62
N ALA A 450 2.37 -28.85 -52.70
CA ALA A 450 2.62 -29.95 -51.76
C ALA A 450 1.50 -30.02 -50.70
N PRO A 451 1.17 -31.22 -50.17
CA PRO A 451 0.10 -31.38 -49.19
C PRO A 451 0.48 -30.83 -47.81
N GLU A 452 -0.52 -30.32 -47.08
CA GLU A 452 -0.38 -29.88 -45.69
C GLU A 452 -0.03 -31.06 -44.76
N PRO A 453 0.84 -30.86 -43.75
CA PRO A 453 1.04 -31.84 -42.68
C PRO A 453 -0.19 -31.88 -41.76
N SER A 454 -0.73 -33.07 -41.52
CA SER A 454 -1.86 -33.27 -40.60
C SER A 454 -1.53 -32.85 -39.16
N PRO A 455 -2.49 -32.30 -38.40
CA PRO A 455 -2.27 -31.94 -37.00
C PRO A 455 -2.00 -33.19 -36.15
N ALA A 456 -0.94 -33.15 -35.34
CA ALA A 456 -0.60 -34.22 -34.43
C ALA A 456 -1.67 -34.35 -33.32
N ALA A 457 -2.09 -35.58 -33.05
CA ALA A 457 -3.08 -35.87 -32.01
C ALA A 457 -2.55 -35.51 -30.61
N ALA A 458 -3.42 -34.93 -29.77
CA ALA A 458 -3.11 -34.69 -28.37
C ALA A 458 -2.99 -36.04 -27.62
N PRO A 459 -2.03 -36.18 -26.68
CA PRO A 459 -1.88 -37.40 -25.90
C PRO A 459 -3.04 -37.58 -24.91
N GLU A 460 -3.60 -38.79 -24.85
CA GLU A 460 -4.64 -39.15 -23.89
C GLU A 460 -4.15 -39.02 -22.43
N PRO A 461 -5.02 -38.58 -21.50
CA PRO A 461 -4.68 -38.56 -20.08
C PRO A 461 -4.58 -40.00 -19.54
N ARG A 462 -3.43 -40.35 -18.95
CA ARG A 462 -3.26 -41.63 -18.23
C ARG A 462 -4.26 -41.72 -17.07
N PRO A 463 -4.91 -42.88 -16.84
CA PRO A 463 -5.67 -43.13 -15.62
C PRO A 463 -4.82 -42.96 -14.37
N ALA A 464 -5.36 -42.31 -13.35
CA ALA A 464 -4.71 -42.21 -12.04
C ALA A 464 -4.63 -43.60 -11.39
N THR A 465 -3.42 -44.05 -11.06
CA THR A 465 -3.21 -45.26 -10.25
C THR A 465 -3.67 -45.03 -8.82
N THR A 466 -4.66 -45.80 -8.38
CA THR A 466 -5.16 -45.81 -7.00
C THR A 466 -4.03 -46.05 -6.00
N PRO A 467 -3.93 -45.30 -4.88
CA PRO A 467 -2.99 -45.62 -3.82
C PRO A 467 -3.26 -47.01 -3.24
N ALA A 468 -2.21 -47.77 -2.95
CA ALA A 468 -2.33 -49.03 -2.22
C ALA A 468 -2.84 -48.75 -0.79
N PRO A 469 -3.71 -49.62 -0.23
CA PRO A 469 -4.16 -49.48 1.15
C PRO A 469 -2.97 -49.66 2.11
N GLY A 470 -2.78 -48.70 3.01
CA GLY A 470 -1.81 -48.84 4.10
C GLY A 470 -2.20 -49.98 5.06
N PRO A 471 -1.23 -50.57 5.77
CA PRO A 471 -1.49 -51.69 6.67
C PRO A 471 -2.45 -51.29 7.80
N ALA A 472 -3.37 -52.20 8.14
CA ALA A 472 -4.40 -51.97 9.14
C ALA A 472 -3.79 -51.73 10.54
N ALA A 473 -4.21 -50.63 11.18
CA ALA A 473 -3.93 -50.41 12.59
C ALA A 473 -4.76 -51.38 13.44
N THR A 474 -4.08 -52.21 14.24
CA THR A 474 -4.71 -53.13 15.19
C THR A 474 -5.42 -52.35 16.31
N PRO A 475 -6.68 -52.68 16.66
CA PRO A 475 -7.36 -52.01 17.78
C PRO A 475 -6.82 -52.52 19.12
N GLY A 476 -6.30 -51.60 19.94
CA GLY A 476 -5.71 -51.91 21.25
C GLY A 476 -6.34 -51.11 22.39
N ALA A 477 -6.89 -51.85 23.36
CA ALA A 477 -7.22 -51.44 24.73
C ALA A 477 -8.15 -50.22 24.92
N THR A 478 -9.42 -50.54 25.19
CA THR A 478 -10.31 -49.78 26.07
C THR A 478 -9.72 -49.67 27.48
N ASP A 479 -9.72 -48.47 28.07
CA ASP A 479 -9.69 -48.30 29.54
C ASP A 479 -11.00 -47.66 30.02
N THR A 480 -11.61 -48.31 31.01
CA THR A 480 -12.92 -47.96 31.59
C THR A 480 -12.70 -47.24 32.93
N PRO A 481 -13.44 -46.18 33.27
CA PRO A 481 -13.14 -45.33 34.43
C PRO A 481 -13.74 -45.87 35.74
N THR A 482 -13.14 -45.52 36.89
CA THR A 482 -13.76 -45.31 38.23
C THR A 482 -12.67 -45.02 39.29
N PRO A 483 -13.01 -44.51 40.50
CA PRO A 483 -14.14 -43.68 40.92
C PRO A 483 -13.70 -42.43 41.73
N ARG A 484 -14.71 -41.74 42.31
CA ARG A 484 -14.64 -40.53 43.14
C ARG A 484 -13.98 -40.74 44.52
N ASP A 485 -13.42 -39.64 45.05
CA ASP A 485 -13.76 -39.03 46.35
C ASP A 485 -13.37 -37.54 46.27
N ALA A 486 -13.82 -36.56 47.05
CA ALA A 486 -15.02 -36.25 47.85
C ALA A 486 -14.59 -35.15 48.86
N GLY A 487 -15.36 -34.07 48.99
CA GLY A 487 -15.06 -32.89 49.85
C GLY A 487 -15.03 -31.59 49.04
N HIS A 488 -16.02 -30.69 49.13
CA HIS A 488 -16.23 -29.67 50.20
C HIS A 488 -14.98 -28.78 50.40
N THR A 489 -15.01 -27.44 50.41
CA THR A 489 -16.05 -26.39 50.25
C THR A 489 -15.34 -25.07 49.82
N ASP A 490 -15.94 -23.91 49.52
CA ASP A 490 -17.33 -23.40 49.64
C ASP A 490 -17.66 -22.32 48.56
N CYS A 491 -18.86 -21.72 48.63
CA CYS A 491 -19.32 -20.63 47.77
C CYS A 491 -19.03 -19.22 48.34
N ALA A 492 -18.61 -18.28 47.49
CA ALA A 492 -19.02 -16.86 47.60
C ALA A 492 -18.80 -16.09 46.28
N SER A 493 -19.86 -15.56 45.69
CA SER A 493 -19.81 -14.46 44.71
C SER A 493 -20.85 -13.42 45.12
N PRO A 494 -20.48 -12.13 45.28
CA PRO A 494 -21.47 -11.10 45.56
C PRO A 494 -22.19 -10.68 44.27
N GLN A 495 -23.52 -10.80 44.27
CA GLN A 495 -24.36 -10.04 43.35
C GLN A 495 -24.34 -8.56 43.75
N GLN A 496 -24.32 -7.66 42.77
CA GLN A 496 -24.89 -6.32 42.91
C GLN A 496 -26.08 -6.17 41.96
N LYS A 497 -27.14 -5.57 42.48
CA LYS A 497 -28.39 -5.25 41.78
C LYS A 497 -28.45 -3.73 41.56
N PRO A 498 -29.05 -3.24 40.46
CA PRO A 498 -29.47 -1.84 40.33
C PRO A 498 -30.76 -1.58 41.17
N PRO A 499 -31.24 -0.33 41.31
CA PRO A 499 -30.74 0.93 40.73
C PRO A 499 -29.79 1.74 41.62
#